data_AF-A0A3P7DZU7-F1
#
_entry.id   AF-A0A3P7DZU7-F1
#
_cell.length_a   1.000
_cell.length_b   1.000
_cell.length_c   1.000
_cell.angle_alpha   90.00
_cell.angle_beta   90.00
_cell.angle_gamma   90.00
#
_symmetry.space_group_name_H-M   'P 1'
#
loop_
_entity.id
_entity.type
_entity.pdbx_description
1 polymer ?
#
loop_
_entity_poly.entity_id
_entity_poly.type
_entity_poly.pdbx_seq_one_letter_code
_entity_poly.pdbx_strand_id
1 'polypeptide(L)' 'MSYKEVKGGAGAFKPLHVGDCVPCVLKTAKGAELLGNLHMKMEKATAGFGGKDSAVVGPAVMDFLVLCRNGHK' A
#
# COMPACT_ATOMS: atom_id res chain seq x y z
N MET A 1 -5.36 -6.62 -0.88
CA MET A 1 -4.42 -7.53 -1.58
C MET A 1 -3.01 -7.02 -1.38
N SER A 2 -1.97 -7.86 -1.47
CA SER A 2 -0.60 -7.33 -1.41
C SER A 2 -0.31 -6.43 -2.61
N TYR A 3 0.53 -5.41 -2.43
CA TYR A 3 0.93 -4.54 -3.53
C TYR A 3 1.65 -5.33 -4.63
N LYS A 4 2.37 -6.40 -4.28
CA LYS A 4 2.99 -7.34 -5.23
C LYS A 4 1.98 -7.94 -6.20
N GLU A 5 0.87 -8.47 -5.69
CA GLU A 5 -0.20 -9.05 -6.52
C GLU A 5 -0.83 -8.00 -7.42
N VAL A 6 -1.03 -6.79 -6.90
CA VAL A 6 -1.59 -5.68 -7.67
C VAL A 6 -0.66 -5.28 -8.81
N LYS A 7 0.64 -5.11 -8.54
CA LYS A 7 1.65 -4.77 -9.55
C LYS A 7 1.84 -5.89 -10.58
N GLY A 8 1.66 -7.14 -10.16
CA GLY A 8 1.69 -8.32 -11.04
C GLY A 8 0.46 -8.51 -11.92
N GLY A 9 -0.57 -7.66 -11.78
CA GLY A 9 -1.80 -7.75 -12.55
C GLY A 9 -2.89 -8.57 -11.86
N ALA A 10 -3.54 -7.98 -10.85
CA ALA A 10 -4.60 -8.60 -10.04
C ALA A 10 -5.96 -8.86 -10.75
N GLY A 11 -5.94 -9.09 -12.07
CA GLY A 11 -7.14 -9.42 -12.86
C GLY A 11 -8.26 -8.37 -12.73
N ALA A 12 -9.42 -8.83 -12.25
CA ALA A 12 -10.61 -8.00 -12.02
C ALA A 12 -10.48 -7.05 -10.82
N PHE A 13 -9.54 -7.31 -9.91
CA PHE A 13 -9.26 -6.40 -8.80
C PHE A 13 -8.40 -5.24 -9.28
N LYS A 14 -8.84 -4.02 -8.96
CA LYS A 14 -8.09 -2.80 -9.27
C LYS A 14 -7.84 -2.00 -7.99
N PRO A 15 -6.63 -1.46 -7.78
CA PRO A 15 -6.37 -0.63 -6.61
C PRO A 15 -7.28 0.60 -6.62
N LEU A 16 -7.84 0.93 -5.46
CA LEU A 16 -8.48 2.23 -5.26
C LEU A 16 -7.37 3.27 -5.22
N HIS A 17 -7.42 4.26 -6.09
CA HIS A 17 -6.39 5.30 -6.17
C HIS A 17 -6.99 6.70 -6.32
N VAL A 18 -6.28 7.68 -5.80
CA VAL A 18 -6.48 9.11 -6.10
C VAL A 18 -5.15 9.64 -6.60
N GLY A 19 -5.09 9.98 -7.89
CA GLY A 19 -3.80 10.23 -8.56
C GLY A 19 -2.89 8.99 -8.49
N ASP A 20 -1.65 9.18 -8.05
CA ASP A 20 -0.62 8.14 -7.91
C ASP A 20 -0.63 7.43 -6.54
N CYS A 21 -1.60 7.74 -5.68
CA CYS A 21 -1.66 7.32 -4.29
C CYS A 21 -2.76 6.28 -4.05
N VAL A 22 -2.45 5.23 -3.29
CA VAL A 22 -3.40 4.18 -2.86
C VAL A 22 -3.39 4.03 -1.33
N PRO A 23 -4.54 3.78 -0.69
CA PRO A 23 -4.56 3.38 0.72
C PRO A 23 -3.78 2.08 0.93
N CYS A 24 -2.92 2.06 1.94
CA CYS A 24 -1.99 0.98 2.19
C CYS A 24 -1.88 0.69 3.69
N VAL A 25 -1.88 -0.58 4.09
CA VAL A 25 -1.58 -1.01 5.46
C VAL A 25 -0.10 -1.34 5.55
N LEU A 26 0.66 -0.49 6.25
CA LEU A 26 2.08 -0.67 6.50
C LEU A 26 2.28 -1.57 7.72
N LYS A 27 3.26 -2.46 7.65
CA LYS A 27 3.76 -3.20 8.81
C LYS A 27 5.01 -2.52 9.35
N THR A 28 4.95 -2.09 10.61
CA THR A 28 6.12 -1.54 11.32
C THR A 28 7.07 -2.68 11.70
N ALA A 29 8.34 -2.35 11.97
CA ALA A 29 9.33 -3.33 12.43
C ALA A 29 8.93 -4.03 13.75
N LYS A 30 8.01 -3.46 14.53
CA LYS A 30 7.49 -4.04 15.78
C LYS A 30 6.21 -4.87 15.59
N GLY A 31 5.79 -5.11 14.34
CA GLY A 31 4.61 -5.89 14.00
C GLY A 31 3.28 -5.13 14.09
N ALA A 32 3.26 -3.87 14.53
CA ALA A 32 2.07 -3.05 14.48
C ALA A 32 1.72 -2.68 13.02
N GLU A 33 0.43 -2.65 12.72
CA GLU A 33 -0.10 -2.25 11.42
C GLU A 33 -0.62 -0.80 11.46
N LEU A 34 -0.26 -0.01 10.46
CA LEU A 34 -0.67 1.39 10.32
C LEU A 34 -1.32 1.58 8.95
N LEU A 35 -2.55 2.11 8.93
CA LEU A 35 -3.16 2.56 7.69
C LEU A 35 -2.50 3.88 7.25
N GLY A 36 -2.05 3.92 6.01
CA GLY A 36 -1.40 5.07 5.41
C GLY A 36 -1.57 5.11 3.90
N ASN A 37 -0.57 5.67 3.25
CA ASN A 37 -0.52 5.88 1.81
C ASN A 37 0.62 5.08 1.18
N LEU A 38 0.43 4.61 -0.04
CA LEU A 38 1.50 4.16 -0.93
C LEU A 38 1.48 5.00 -2.21
N HIS A 39 2.56 5.74 -2.46
CA HIS A 39 2.76 6.47 -3.71
C HIS A 39 3.39 5.54 -4.74
N MET A 40 2.59 5.09 -5.72
CA MET A 40 2.97 3.99 -6.63
C MET A 40 4.16 4.32 -7.53
N LYS A 41 4.31 5.58 -7.98
CA LYS A 41 5.48 5.98 -8.80
C LYS A 41 6.79 6.06 -8.01
N MET A 42 6.73 6.41 -6.74
CA MET A 42 7.92 6.50 -5.87
C MET A 42 8.23 5.18 -5.18
N GLU A 43 7.29 4.22 -5.23
CA GLU A 43 7.29 2.99 -4.44
C GLU A 43 7.61 3.24 -2.96
N LYS A 44 6.93 4.27 -2.41
CA LYS A 44 7.10 4.75 -1.04
C LYS A 44 5.79 4.69 -0.28
N ALA A 45 5.78 3.95 0.82
CA ALA A 45 4.68 3.93 1.77
C ALA A 45 4.94 4.87 2.94
N THR A 46 3.93 5.59 3.41
CA THR A 46 3.99 6.47 4.59
C THR A 46 2.75 6.34 5.45
N ALA A 47 2.93 6.28 6.76
CA ALA A 47 1.85 6.43 7.74
C ALA A 47 2.29 7.33 8.89
N GLY A 48 1.41 8.22 9.34
CA GLY A 48 1.66 9.09 10.48
C GLY A 48 1.53 8.32 11.79
N PHE A 49 2.57 8.35 12.63
CA PHE A 49 2.55 7.79 13.98
C PHE A 49 3.53 8.57 14.88
N GLY A 50 3.07 8.96 16.08
CA GLY A 50 3.91 9.67 17.05
C GLY A 50 4.47 11.00 16.54
N GLY A 51 3.71 11.73 15.72
CA GLY A 51 4.14 13.01 15.13
C GLY A 51 5.18 12.92 14.02
N LYS A 52 5.43 11.72 13.49
CA LYS A 52 6.37 11.48 12.37
C LYS A 52 5.72 10.61 11.30
N ASP A 53 6.22 10.72 10.07
CA ASP A 53 5.89 9.77 9.00
C ASP A 53 6.82 8.56 9.05
N SER A 54 6.24 7.38 9.27
CA SER A 54 6.94 6.10 9.09
C SER A 54 7.03 5.79 7.60
N ALA A 55 8.13 6.21 6.98
CA ALA A 55 8.39 5.99 5.56
C ALA A 55 9.08 4.64 5.30
N VAL A 56 8.54 3.86 4.38
CA VAL A 56 9.12 2.60 3.90
C VAL A 56 9.25 2.66 2.38
N VAL A 57 10.41 2.25 1.85
CA VAL A 57 10.73 2.22 0.42
C VAL A 57 11.36 0.88 0.05
N GLY A 58 11.46 0.61 -1.25
CA GLY A 58 12.10 -0.60 -1.76
C GLY A 58 11.23 -1.84 -1.62
N PRO A 59 11.80 -3.06 -1.69
CA PRO A 59 11.03 -4.30 -1.84
C PRO A 59 10.05 -4.58 -0.69
N ALA A 60 10.26 -4.00 0.49
CA ALA A 60 9.36 -4.14 1.63
C ALA A 60 7.93 -3.65 1.36
N VAL A 61 7.74 -2.66 0.46
CA VAL A 61 6.39 -2.14 0.14
C VAL A 61 5.54 -3.16 -0.61
N MET A 62 6.15 -4.17 -1.23
CA MET A 62 5.47 -5.19 -2.04
C MET A 62 4.56 -6.09 -1.19
N ASP A 63 4.89 -6.28 0.09
CA ASP A 63 4.13 -7.14 1.00
C ASP A 63 3.00 -6.40 1.73
N PHE A 64 2.89 -5.09 1.55
CA PHE A 64 1.84 -4.29 2.19
C PHE A 64 0.49 -4.49 1.53
N LEU A 65 -0.58 -4.47 2.33
CA LEU A 65 -1.93 -4.62 1.82
C LEU A 65 -2.41 -3.29 1.26
N VAL A 66 -2.86 -3.27 0.02
CA VAL A 66 -3.55 -2.14 -0.60
C VAL A 66 -5.03 -2.42 -0.79
N LEU A 67 -5.83 -1.35 -0.73
CA LEU A 67 -7.26 -1.42 -0.97
C LEU A 67 -7.53 -1.61 -2.46
N CYS A 68 -8.33 -2.62 -2.81
CA CYS A 68 -8.77 -2.87 -4.18
C CYS A 68 -10.30 -2.92 -4.24
N ARG A 69 -10.85 -2.42 -5.35
CA ARG A 69 -12.25 -2.71 -5.71
C ARG A 69 -12.35 -4.09 -6.35
N ASN A 70 -13.37 -4.86 -5.98
CA ASN A 70 -13.70 -6.13 -6.61
C ASN A 70 -14.50 -5.86 -7.89
N GLY A 71 -13.97 -6.29 -9.04
CA GLY A 71 -14.61 -6.15 -10.35
C GLY A 71 -15.49 -7.34 -10.75
N HIS A 72 -15.55 -8.40 -9.95
CA HIS A 72 -16.49 -9.49 -10.16
C HIS A 72 -17.90 -8.98 -9.84
N LYS A 73 -18.76 -8.98 -10.86
CA LYS A 73 -20.19 -8.67 -10.74
C LYS A 73 -20.98 -9.94 -10.47
#